data_AF-A0A1J3GWB2-F1
#
_entry.id   AF-A0A1J3GWB2-F1
#
_cell.length_a   1.000
_cell.length_b   1.000
_cell.length_c   1.000
_cell.angle_alpha   90.00
_cell.angle_beta   90.00
_cell.angle_gamma   90.00
#
_symmetry.space_group_name_H-M   'P 1'
#
loop_
_entity.id
_entity.type
_entity.pdbx_description
1 polymer ?
#
loop_
_entity_poly.entity_id
_entity_poly.type
_entity_poly.pdbx_seq_one_letter_code
_entity_poly.pdbx_strand_id
1 'polypeptide(L)'
;SHGEVLAYLQDFAKEFGIEEMIRFETAVVRVAPAAKSDGEEGTGKWRIESTEKEKKVHREESYDAVVVCNGHYIEPRLAEIPGISCWPGKKMHSHNYRLPQPFKDEVVVLIG
;
A
#
# COMPACT_ATOMS: atom_id res chain seq x y z
N SER A 1 17.84 5.17 -11.40
CA SER A 1 17.44 6.01 -10.25
C SER A 1 15.95 5.79 -9.96
N HIS A 2 15.42 6.18 -8.79
CA HIS A 2 13.98 6.06 -8.50
C HIS A 2 13.10 6.81 -9.52
N GLY A 3 13.58 7.95 -10.01
CA GLY A 3 12.85 8.75 -11.01
C GLY A 3 12.75 8.06 -12.37
N GLU A 4 13.80 7.39 -12.84
CA GLU A 4 13.79 6.67 -14.12
C GLU A 4 12.82 5.48 -14.09
N VAL A 5 12.79 4.72 -12.98
CA VAL A 5 11.86 3.59 -12.83
C VAL A 5 10.42 4.09 -12.78
N LEU A 6 10.16 5.20 -12.08
CA LEU A 6 8.82 5.81 -12.05
C LEU A 6 8.37 6.24 -13.45
N ALA A 7 9.23 6.95 -14.19
CA ALA A 7 8.93 7.38 -15.56
C ALA A 7 8.60 6.19 -16.46
N TYR A 8 9.41 5.13 -16.41
CA TYR A 8 9.15 3.90 -17.17
C TYR A 8 7.77 3.29 -16.86
N LEU A 9 7.39 3.20 -15.57
CA LEU A 9 6.10 2.64 -15.17
C LEU A 9 4.91 3.52 -15.62
N GLN A 10 5.07 4.84 -15.56
CA GLN A 10 4.06 5.79 -16.04
C GLN A 10 3.89 5.70 -17.55
N ASP A 11 5.00 5.68 -18.30
CA ASP A 11 4.97 5.54 -19.75
C ASP A 11 4.33 4.21 -20.18
N PHE A 12 4.66 3.12 -19.48
CA PHE A 12 4.02 1.81 -19.70
C PHE A 12 2.50 1.86 -19.44
N ALA A 13 2.08 2.41 -18.30
CA ALA A 13 0.66 2.49 -17.98
C ALA A 13 -0.14 3.32 -19.00
N LYS A 14 0.47 4.40 -19.50
CA LYS A 14 -0.10 5.27 -20.51
C LYS A 14 -0.17 4.60 -21.89
N GLU A 15 0.91 3.99 -22.36
CA GLU A 15 0.99 3.34 -23.68
C GLU A 15 -0.08 2.24 -23.84
N PHE A 16 -0.33 1.48 -22.77
CA PHE A 16 -1.32 0.39 -22.77
C PHE A 16 -2.72 0.79 -22.27
N GLY A 17 -2.97 2.08 -22.02
CA GLY A 17 -4.29 2.56 -21.58
C GLY A 17 -4.73 2.05 -20.20
N ILE A 18 -3.78 1.64 -19.35
CA ILE A 18 -4.06 1.08 -18.02
C ILE A 18 -4.55 2.18 -17.07
N GLU A 19 -4.07 3.42 -17.24
CA GLU A 19 -4.47 4.54 -16.37
C GLU A 19 -5.98 4.79 -16.35
N GLU A 20 -6.68 4.55 -17.46
CA GLU A 20 -8.14 4.71 -17.58
C GLU A 20 -8.92 3.68 -16.73
N MET A 21 -8.27 2.56 -16.39
CA MET A 21 -8.84 1.50 -15.56
C MET A 21 -8.58 1.72 -14.06
N ILE A 22 -7.76 2.71 -13.69
CA ILE A 22 -7.34 2.96 -12.31
C ILE A 22 -8.20 4.05 -11.69
N ARG A 23 -8.77 3.75 -10.52
CA ARG A 23 -9.36 4.77 -9.64
C ARG A 23 -8.32 5.19 -8.60
N PHE A 24 -7.60 6.26 -8.90
CA PHE A 24 -6.68 6.86 -7.93
C PHE A 24 -7.44 7.43 -6.72
N GLU A 25 -6.70 7.70 -5.64
CA GLU A 25 -7.25 8.28 -4.39
C GLU A 25 -8.41 7.52 -3.75
N THR A 26 -8.56 6.25 -4.15
CA THR A 26 -9.61 5.35 -3.71
C THR A 26 -8.99 4.25 -2.86
N ALA A 27 -9.32 4.23 -1.57
CA ALA A 27 -8.84 3.19 -0.67
C ALA A 27 -9.86 2.05 -0.61
N VAL A 28 -9.41 0.83 -0.88
CA VAL A 28 -10.21 -0.38 -0.59
C VAL A 28 -10.16 -0.63 0.92
N VAL A 29 -11.32 -0.68 1.56
CA VAL A 29 -11.45 -0.86 3.02
C VAL A 29 -11.89 -2.27 3.40
N ARG A 30 -12.55 -2.99 2.49
CA ARG A 30 -12.98 -4.37 2.72
C ARG A 30 -13.11 -5.15 1.42
N VAL A 31 -12.70 -6.41 1.48
CA VAL A 31 -12.92 -7.44 0.45
C VAL A 31 -13.54 -8.64 1.13
N ALA A 32 -14.71 -9.08 0.67
CA ALA A 32 -15.40 -10.23 1.24
C ALA A 32 -16.16 -11.01 0.15
N PRO A 33 -16.39 -12.32 0.31
CA PRO A 33 -17.33 -13.03 -0.54
C PRO A 33 -18.71 -12.37 -0.46
N ALA A 34 -19.35 -12.17 -1.62
CA ALA A 34 -20.74 -11.74 -1.69
C ALA A 34 -21.65 -12.86 -1.17
N ALA A 35 -22.76 -12.49 -0.53
CA ALA A 35 -23.75 -13.47 -0.11
C ALA A 35 -24.30 -14.19 -1.35
N LYS A 36 -24.30 -15.53 -1.33
CA LYS A 36 -24.95 -16.31 -2.38
C LYS A 36 -26.46 -16.14 -2.26
N SER A 37 -27.13 -15.94 -3.39
CA SER A 37 -28.59 -16.07 -3.42
C SER A 37 -28.98 -17.55 -3.48
N ASP A 38 -30.12 -17.90 -2.91
CA ASP A 38 -30.62 -19.28 -2.91
C ASP A 38 -30.80 -19.76 -4.36
N GLY A 39 -29.99 -20.74 -4.78
CA GLY A 39 -30.03 -21.32 -6.12
C GLY A 39 -28.88 -20.94 -7.06
N GLU A 40 -27.92 -20.11 -6.64
CA GLU A 40 -26.71 -19.86 -7.44
C GLU A 40 -25.70 -21.02 -7.38
N GLU A 41 -25.64 -21.82 -8.45
CA GLU A 41 -24.56 -22.78 -8.70
C GLU A 41 -23.34 -22.05 -9.30
N GLY A 42 -22.22 -22.00 -8.55
CA GLY A 42 -20.97 -21.39 -9.02
C GLY A 42 -20.04 -20.86 -7.91
N THR A 43 -18.88 -20.32 -8.34
CA THR A 43 -17.97 -19.54 -7.50
C THR A 43 -18.63 -18.20 -7.20
N GLY A 44 -18.91 -17.92 -5.92
CA GLY A 44 -19.56 -16.67 -5.51
C GLY A 44 -18.73 -15.43 -5.89
N LYS A 45 -19.42 -14.31 -6.15
CA LYS A 45 -18.77 -13.02 -6.45
C LYS A 45 -18.06 -12.46 -5.21
N TRP A 46 -17.24 -11.43 -5.41
CA TRP A 46 -16.59 -10.67 -4.36
C TRP A 46 -17.23 -9.30 -4.20
N ARG A 47 -17.58 -8.95 -2.96
CA ARG A 47 -17.97 -7.60 -2.57
C ARG A 47 -16.73 -6.80 -2.18
N ILE A 48 -16.57 -5.64 -2.78
CA ILE A 48 -15.48 -4.70 -2.52
C ILE A 48 -16.08 -3.40 -1.99
N GLU A 49 -15.63 -2.97 -0.82
CA GLU A 49 -15.98 -1.67 -0.25
C GLU A 49 -14.76 -0.75 -0.40
N SER A 50 -15.01 0.46 -0.91
CA SER A 50 -13.97 1.46 -1.13
C SER A 50 -14.42 2.85 -0.69
N THR A 51 -13.44 3.71 -0.37
CA THR A 51 -13.67 5.09 0.06
C THR A 51 -12.79 6.05 -0.72
N GLU A 52 -13.39 7.09 -1.30
CA GLU A 52 -12.67 8.21 -1.90
C GLU A 52 -12.21 9.17 -0.79
N LYS A 53 -10.88 9.38 -0.66
CA LYS A 53 -10.29 10.15 0.46
C LYS A 53 -10.85 11.57 0.59
N GLU A 54 -11.10 12.24 -0.53
CA GLU A 54 -11.56 13.63 -0.51
C GLU A 54 -13.06 13.77 -0.25
N LYS A 55 -13.88 12.86 -0.79
CA LYS A 55 -15.35 13.02 -0.82
C LYS A 55 -16.08 12.23 0.27
N LYS A 56 -15.38 11.39 1.03
CA LYS A 56 -15.98 10.44 1.99
C LYS A 56 -17.12 9.61 1.38
N VAL A 57 -17.03 9.36 0.07
CA VAL A 57 -18.01 8.54 -0.64
C VAL A 57 -17.63 7.09 -0.41
N HIS A 58 -18.58 6.32 0.14
CA HIS A 58 -18.47 4.89 0.27
C HIS A 58 -19.09 4.24 -0.97
N ARG A 59 -18.33 3.39 -1.65
CA ARG A 59 -18.81 2.53 -2.75
C ARG A 59 -18.76 1.08 -2.34
N GLU A 60 -19.80 0.36 -2.71
CA GLU A 60 -19.86 -1.09 -2.68
C GLU A 60 -20.07 -1.59 -4.11
N GLU A 61 -19.22 -2.52 -4.54
CA GLU A 61 -19.26 -3.09 -5.90
C GLU A 61 -19.01 -4.60 -5.83
N SER A 62 -19.55 -5.33 -6.83
CA SER A 62 -19.37 -6.78 -6.95
C SER A 62 -18.52 -7.14 -8.16
N TYR A 63 -17.54 -8.01 -7.98
CA TYR A 63 -16.60 -8.47 -9.02
C TYR A 63 -16.53 -9.99 -9.06
N ASP A 64 -16.30 -10.57 -10.24
CA ASP A 64 -16.19 -12.03 -10.39
C ASP A 64 -14.83 -12.56 -9.90
N ALA A 65 -13.79 -11.70 -9.89
CA ALA A 65 -12.45 -12.03 -9.41
C ALA A 65 -11.78 -10.84 -8.73
N VAL A 66 -10.81 -11.13 -7.86
CA VAL A 66 -10.00 -10.14 -7.14
C VAL A 66 -8.53 -10.55 -7.20
N VAL A 67 -7.67 -9.60 -7.54
CA VAL A 67 -6.20 -9.74 -7.45
C VAL A 67 -5.69 -8.70 -6.46
N VAL A 68 -4.96 -9.14 -5.44
CA VAL A 68 -4.48 -8.26 -4.36
C VAL A 68 -3.05 -7.82 -4.64
N CYS A 69 -2.87 -6.53 -4.91
CA CYS A 69 -1.58 -5.90 -5.25
C CYS A 69 -1.25 -4.73 -4.31
N ASN A 70 -1.52 -4.85 -3.01
CA ASN A 70 -1.39 -3.75 -2.04
C ASN A 70 0.04 -3.52 -1.51
N GLY A 71 0.99 -4.40 -1.85
CA GLY A 71 2.36 -4.34 -1.38
C GLY A 71 2.51 -4.72 0.11
N HIS A 72 3.71 -5.16 0.49
CA HIS A 72 4.00 -5.67 1.84
C HIS A 72 5.13 -4.94 2.58
N TYR A 73 5.73 -3.90 1.97
CA TYR A 73 6.82 -3.11 2.56
C TYR A 73 6.40 -1.74 3.11
N ILE A 74 5.11 -1.57 3.42
CA ILE A 74 4.54 -0.32 3.91
C ILE A 74 4.37 -0.28 5.43
N GLU A 75 4.19 -1.42 6.09
CA GLU A 75 4.07 -1.47 7.55
C GLU A 75 5.43 -1.86 8.16
N PRO A 76 6.02 -1.00 9.02
CA PRO A 76 7.31 -1.30 9.62
C PRO A 76 7.19 -2.40 10.67
N ARG A 77 8.06 -3.42 10.57
CA ARG A 77 8.23 -4.42 11.63
C ARG A 77 9.15 -3.86 12.70
N LEU A 78 8.57 -3.42 13.82
CA LEU A 78 9.35 -2.87 14.93
C LEU A 78 9.99 -4.00 15.73
N ALA A 79 11.32 -3.96 15.86
CA ALA A 79 12.07 -4.87 16.70
C ALA A 79 12.07 -4.38 18.16
N GLU A 80 11.92 -5.32 19.10
CA GLU A 80 12.14 -5.06 20.51
C GLU A 80 13.64 -5.11 20.80
N ILE A 81 14.21 -3.96 21.19
CA ILE A 81 15.63 -3.84 21.49
C ILE A 81 15.74 -3.42 22.97
N PRO A 82 16.40 -4.23 23.83
CA PRO A 82 16.60 -3.86 25.23
C PRO A 82 17.28 -2.48 25.36
N GLY A 83 16.71 -1.62 26.20
CA GLY A 83 17.23 -0.26 26.43
C GLY A 83 16.92 0.77 25.35
N ILE A 84 16.20 0.42 24.27
CA ILE A 84 15.90 1.34 23.16
C ILE A 84 15.07 2.56 23.58
N SER A 85 14.28 2.44 24.66
CA SER A 85 13.53 3.56 25.24
C SER A 85 14.44 4.61 25.86
N CYS A 86 15.60 4.21 26.39
CA CYS A 86 16.58 5.08 27.03
C CYS A 86 17.61 5.68 26.05
N TRP A 87 17.56 5.31 24.76
CA TRP A 87 18.47 5.83 23.75
C TRP A 87 18.27 7.34 23.56
N PRO A 88 19.32 8.18 23.75
CA PRO A 88 19.18 9.64 23.71
C PRO A 88 19.13 10.21 22.28
N GLY A 89 19.55 9.42 21.28
CA GLY A 89 19.62 9.85 19.89
C GLY A 89 18.34 9.57 19.10
N LYS A 90 18.39 9.92 17.81
CA LYS A 90 17.28 9.64 16.88
C LYS A 90 17.12 8.13 16.68
N LYS A 91 15.87 7.68 16.66
CA LYS A 91 15.48 6.31 16.31
C LYS A 91 14.61 6.34 15.07
N MET A 92 14.88 5.45 14.12
CA MET A 92 14.18 5.42 12.84
C MET A 92 14.15 4.00 12.27
N HIS A 93 12.98 3.52 11.90
CA HIS A 93 12.85 2.32 11.07
C HIS A 93 13.17 2.66 9.60
N SER A 94 13.76 1.73 8.85
CA SER A 94 14.14 1.93 7.44
C SER A 94 13.01 2.46 6.55
N HIS A 95 11.77 1.99 6.80
CA HIS A 95 10.54 2.52 6.20
C HIS A 95 10.40 4.06 6.25
N ASN A 96 10.94 4.73 7.26
CA ASN A 96 10.87 6.19 7.45
C ASN A 96 12.10 6.95 6.92
N TYR A 97 13.15 6.25 6.49
CA TYR A 97 14.35 6.87 5.94
C TYR A 97 14.07 7.45 4.55
N ARG A 98 14.54 8.67 4.28
CA ARG A 98 14.29 9.38 3.00
C ARG A 98 15.55 9.99 2.40
N LEU A 99 16.35 10.65 3.21
CA LEU A 99 17.51 11.42 2.78
C LEU A 99 18.69 11.15 3.72
N PRO A 100 19.93 11.04 3.19
CA PRO A 100 21.13 10.84 4.00
C PRO A 100 21.60 12.11 4.73
N GLN A 101 21.28 13.30 4.21
CA GLN A 101 21.82 14.58 4.68
C GLN A 101 21.64 14.83 6.20
N PRO A 102 20.49 14.47 6.83
CA PRO A 102 20.32 14.64 8.27
C PRO A 102 21.26 13.81 9.15
N PHE A 103 21.97 12.84 8.59
CA PHE A 103 22.90 11.95 9.31
C PHE A 103 24.35 12.18 8.89
N LYS A 104 24.60 13.24 8.11
CA LYS A 104 25.95 13.58 7.67
C LYS A 104 26.80 13.92 8.89
N ASP A 105 28.02 13.38 8.92
CA ASP A 105 29.00 13.57 9.99
C ASP A 105 28.54 13.01 11.36
N GLU A 106 27.47 12.19 11.40
CA GLU A 106 27.03 11.44 12.58
C GLU A 106 27.58 10.00 12.60
N VAL A 107 27.75 9.44 13.80
CA VAL A 107 27.97 8.00 13.98
C VAL A 107 26.62 7.30 14.00
N VAL A 108 26.34 6.50 12.97
CA VAL A 108 25.05 5.81 12.79
C VAL A 108 25.19 4.31 13.04
N VAL A 109 24.28 3.74 13.82
CA VAL A 109 24.14 2.29 13.99
C VAL A 109 23.00 1.79 13.11
N LEU A 110 23.29 0.80 12.28
CA LEU A 110 22.30 0.11 11.44
C LEU A 110 21.99 -1.26 12.04
N ILE A 111 20.71 -1.54 12.20
CA ILE A 111 20.20 -2.83 12.68
C ILE A 111 19.46 -3.46 11.50
N GLY A 112 19.91 -4.65 11.10
CA GLY A 112 19.40 -5.41 9.95
C GLY A 112 18.95 -6.81 10.34
#